data_AF-A0A1F7T0D4-F1
#
_entry.id   AF-A0A1F7T0D4-F1
#
_cell.length_a   1.000
_cell.length_b   1.000
_cell.length_c   1.000
_cell.angle_alpha   90.00
_cell.angle_beta   90.00
_cell.angle_gamma   90.00
#
_symmetry.space_group_name_H-M   'P 1'
#
loop_
_entity.id
_entity.type
_entity.pdbx_description
1 polymer ?
#
loop_
_entity_poly.entity_id
_entity_poly.type
_entity_poly.pdbx_seq_one_letter_code
_entity_poly.pdbx_strand_id
1 'polypeptide(L)'
;MRRAWPSFEERKLRVAAVSPAEGVPSAAVGGALGAPFPCLGDPTGEAYDAFGLGRGEMAQMFNLHTLSRGVWAYLRGHRQTKPVGDRSRLPGAFLIDGAGRIRWGHRGRDAVDHPAASTLLAAWDRVKGP
;
A
#
# COMPACT_ATOMS: atom_id res chain seq x y z
N MET A 1 -7.72 9.29 -8.11
CA MET A 1 -8.36 9.85 -6.90
C MET A 1 -8.67 11.34 -7.02
N ARG A 2 -7.67 12.25 -7.13
CA ARG A 2 -7.88 13.71 -7.17
C ARG A 2 -8.97 14.21 -8.14
N ARG A 3 -8.99 13.73 -9.39
CA ARG A 3 -10.01 14.12 -10.39
C ARG A 3 -11.44 13.68 -10.05
N ALA A 4 -11.58 12.62 -9.26
CA ALA A 4 -12.87 12.07 -8.84
C ALA A 4 -13.27 12.53 -7.43
N TRP A 5 -12.54 13.50 -6.85
CA TRP A 5 -12.74 13.96 -5.47
C TRP A 5 -14.19 14.38 -5.16
N PRO A 6 -14.90 15.13 -6.04
CA PRO A 6 -16.29 15.49 -5.77
C PRO A 6 -17.19 14.28 -5.47
N SER A 7 -16.98 13.15 -6.16
CA SER A 7 -17.77 11.94 -5.96
C SER A 7 -17.52 11.26 -4.61
N PHE A 8 -16.33 11.40 -4.03
CA PHE A 8 -16.03 10.93 -2.67
C PHE A 8 -16.65 11.85 -1.62
N GLU A 9 -16.61 13.17 -1.84
CA GLU A 9 -17.23 14.17 -0.95
C GLU A 9 -18.75 14.02 -0.88
N GLU A 10 -19.42 13.87 -2.03
CA GLU A 10 -20.87 13.60 -2.11
C GLU A 10 -21.29 12.38 -1.27
N ARG A 11 -20.45 11.35 -1.25
CA ARG A 11 -20.66 10.10 -0.49
C ARG A 11 -20.20 10.19 0.96
N LYS A 12 -19.70 11.35 1.39
CA LYS A 12 -19.12 11.60 2.71
C LYS A 12 -18.02 10.59 3.06
N LEU A 13 -17.27 10.14 2.05
CA LEU A 13 -16.18 9.20 2.20
C LEU A 13 -14.91 9.93 2.63
N ARG A 14 -14.29 9.44 3.71
CA ARG A 14 -12.96 9.89 4.12
C ARG A 14 -11.92 9.04 3.43
N VAL A 15 -10.92 9.68 2.84
CA VAL A 15 -9.79 9.03 2.15
C VAL A 15 -8.51 9.40 2.87
N ALA A 16 -7.58 8.45 3.00
CA ALA A 16 -6.21 8.69 3.43
C ALA A 16 -5.27 7.86 2.56
N ALA A 17 -4.11 8.42 2.20
CA ALA A 17 -3.03 7.69 1.57
C ALA A 17 -1.98 7.34 2.62
N VAL A 18 -1.44 6.13 2.58
CA VAL A 18 -0.36 5.68 3.46
C VAL A 18 0.82 5.27 2.60
N SER A 19 2.03 5.72 2.95
CA SER A 19 3.25 5.42 2.20
C SER A 19 4.41 5.08 3.13
N PRO A 20 5.38 4.23 2.71
CA PRO A 20 6.51 3.83 3.54
C PRO A 20 7.62 4.89 3.62
N ALA A 21 7.33 6.14 3.27
CA ALA A 21 8.34 7.17 3.10
C ALA A 21 9.08 7.49 4.42
N GLU A 22 10.40 7.40 4.36
CA GLU A 22 11.33 7.96 5.36
C GLU A 22 11.96 9.25 4.81
N GLY A 23 12.26 10.21 5.69
CA GLY A 23 13.04 11.41 5.37
C GLY A 23 12.24 12.63 4.88
N VAL A 24 11.20 12.47 4.05
CA VAL A 24 10.29 13.57 3.67
C VAL A 24 8.90 13.32 4.23
N PRO A 25 8.28 14.26 4.97
CA PRO A 25 6.93 14.08 5.50
C PRO A 25 5.93 13.81 4.38
N SER A 26 5.18 12.70 4.50
CA SER A 26 4.16 12.32 3.51
C SER A 26 3.10 13.42 3.30
N ALA A 27 2.81 14.20 4.35
CA ALA A 27 1.94 15.38 4.25
C ALA A 27 2.52 16.47 3.34
N ALA A 28 3.83 16.74 3.41
CA ALA A 28 4.47 17.73 2.55
C ALA A 28 4.46 17.31 1.08
N VAL A 29 4.73 16.02 0.81
CA VAL A 29 4.61 15.44 -0.53
C VAL A 29 3.16 15.49 -1.03
N GLY A 30 2.20 15.14 -0.18
CA GLY A 30 0.77 15.24 -0.47
C GLY A 30 0.35 16.65 -0.85
N GLY A 31 0.80 17.65 -0.09
CA GLY A 31 0.58 19.07 -0.38
C GLY A 31 1.18 19.50 -1.71
N ALA A 32 2.44 19.14 -1.98
CA ALA A 32 3.09 19.43 -3.27
C ALA A 32 2.37 18.79 -4.46
N LEU A 33 1.78 17.60 -4.27
CA LEU A 33 0.98 16.91 -5.28
C LEU A 33 -0.49 17.37 -5.33
N GLY A 34 -0.90 18.33 -4.49
CA GLY A 34 -2.29 18.80 -4.42
C GLY A 34 -3.27 17.69 -4.08
N ALA A 35 -2.88 16.78 -3.18
CA ALA A 35 -3.77 15.74 -2.68
C ALA A 35 -4.85 16.38 -1.79
N PRO A 36 -6.16 16.18 -2.09
CA PRO A 36 -7.24 16.75 -1.29
C PRO A 36 -7.54 15.93 -0.01
N PHE A 37 -6.70 14.93 0.27
CA PHE A 37 -6.82 14.00 1.40
C PHE A 37 -5.48 13.90 2.14
N PRO A 38 -5.49 13.51 3.43
CA PRO A 38 -4.26 13.30 4.19
C PRO A 38 -3.37 12.21 3.59
N CYS A 39 -2.08 12.50 3.57
CA CYS A 39 -1.01 11.56 3.21
C CYS A 39 -0.18 11.27 4.47
N LEU A 40 -0.22 10.02 4.92
CA LEU A 40 0.40 9.52 6.14
C LEU A 40 1.67 8.73 5.80
N GLY A 41 2.68 8.85 6.66
CA GLY A 41 3.90 8.05 6.59
C GLY A 41 3.79 6.84 7.51
N ASP A 42 4.20 5.68 7.01
CA ASP A 42 4.33 4.41 7.75
C ASP A 42 5.75 3.85 7.55
N PRO A 43 6.77 4.49 8.16
CA PRO A 43 8.17 4.08 7.96
C PRO A 43 8.43 2.67 8.52
N THR A 44 7.75 2.28 9.60
CA THR A 44 7.88 0.94 10.19
C THR A 44 7.23 -0.14 9.30
N GLY A 45 6.18 0.19 8.56
CA GLY A 45 5.43 -0.74 7.72
C GLY A 45 4.32 -1.48 8.46
N GLU A 46 3.97 -1.03 9.68
CA GLU A 46 2.94 -1.65 10.51
C GLU A 46 1.56 -1.62 9.84
N ALA A 47 1.26 -0.57 9.08
CA ALA A 47 0.00 -0.51 8.34
C ALA A 47 -0.01 -1.51 7.17
N TYR A 48 1.12 -1.70 6.49
CA TYR A 48 1.21 -2.73 5.44
C TYR A 48 0.98 -4.13 6.00
N ASP A 49 1.58 -4.45 7.14
CA ASP A 49 1.43 -5.75 7.79
C ASP A 49 -0.01 -5.95 8.33
N ALA A 50 -0.58 -4.95 8.99
CA ALA A 50 -1.94 -5.01 9.54
C ALA A 50 -3.02 -5.22 8.47
N PHE A 51 -2.82 -4.67 7.26
CA PHE A 51 -3.74 -4.83 6.13
C PHE A 51 -3.45 -6.09 5.29
N GLY A 52 -2.45 -6.88 5.67
CA GLY A 52 -2.03 -8.07 4.93
C GLY A 52 -1.55 -7.72 3.51
N LEU A 53 -0.83 -6.61 3.38
CA LEU A 53 -0.10 -6.20 2.17
C LEU A 53 1.37 -6.67 2.19
N GLY A 54 1.77 -7.39 3.25
CA GLY A 54 3.12 -7.93 3.46
C GLY A 54 3.16 -9.46 3.65
N ARG A 55 4.22 -10.07 3.09
CA ARG A 55 4.62 -11.50 3.05
C ARG A 55 3.54 -12.48 2.61
N GLY A 56 3.34 -12.60 1.29
CA GLY A 56 2.65 -13.75 0.72
C GLY A 56 3.36 -15.06 1.11
N GLU A 57 2.61 -16.09 1.46
CA GLU A 57 3.07 -17.48 1.67
C GLU A 57 4.04 -17.97 0.58
N MET A 58 3.95 -17.41 -0.63
CA MET A 58 4.86 -17.62 -1.75
C MET A 58 6.33 -17.24 -1.50
N ALA A 59 6.60 -16.19 -0.72
CA ALA A 59 7.97 -15.74 -0.44
C ALA A 59 8.73 -16.72 0.47
N GLN A 60 8.03 -17.47 1.33
CA GLN A 60 8.62 -18.50 2.19
C GLN A 60 9.12 -19.71 1.38
N MET A 61 8.39 -20.11 0.33
CA MET A 61 8.82 -21.18 -0.59
C MET A 61 9.98 -20.74 -1.50
N PHE A 62 9.94 -19.50 -2.03
CA PHE A 62 11.04 -18.97 -2.87
C PHE A 62 12.32 -18.65 -2.08
N ASN A 63 12.21 -18.28 -0.80
CA ASN A 63 13.37 -18.03 0.06
C ASN A 63 14.20 -19.30 0.27
N LEU A 64 13.59 -20.48 0.41
CA LEU A 64 14.34 -21.72 0.62
C LEU A 64 15.19 -22.08 -0.61
N HIS A 65 14.66 -21.85 -1.81
CA HIS A 65 15.38 -22.07 -3.07
C HIS A 65 16.44 -20.98 -3.35
N THR A 66 16.21 -19.74 -2.91
CA THR A 66 17.10 -18.58 -3.18
C THR A 66 18.19 -18.39 -2.10
N LEU A 67 17.96 -18.87 -0.87
CA LEU A 67 18.96 -18.93 0.21
C LEU A 67 20.23 -19.67 -0.25
N SER A 68 20.08 -20.72 -1.06
CA SER A 68 21.20 -21.47 -1.64
C SER A 68 22.14 -20.60 -2.50
N ARG A 69 21.63 -19.54 -3.14
CA ARG A 69 22.39 -18.61 -3.98
C ARG A 69 22.88 -17.37 -3.22
N GLY A 70 22.13 -16.91 -2.22
CA GLY A 70 22.51 -15.79 -1.36
C GLY A 70 23.71 -16.09 -0.45
N VAL A 71 23.79 -17.31 0.08
CA VAL A 71 24.95 -17.78 0.87
C VAL A 71 26.22 -17.83 0.01
N TRP A 72 26.09 -18.26 -1.26
CA TRP A 72 27.19 -18.30 -2.23
C TRP A 72 27.71 -16.91 -2.64
N ALA A 73 26.84 -15.90 -2.68
CA ALA A 73 27.22 -14.52 -3.00
C ALA A 73 27.85 -13.79 -1.80
N TYR A 74 27.42 -14.11 -0.57
CA TYR A 74 28.01 -13.56 0.67
C TYR A 74 29.46 -14.01 0.87
N LEU A 75 29.78 -15.25 0.48
CA LEU A 75 31.15 -15.80 0.53
C LEU A 75 32.14 -15.13 -0.47
N ARG A 76 31.67 -14.34 -1.43
CA ARG A 76 32.52 -13.70 -2.46
C ARG A 76 32.72 -12.19 -2.28
N GLY A 77 32.35 -11.63 -1.13
CA GLY A 77 32.89 -10.34 -0.68
C GLY A 77 32.36 -9.06 -1.36
N HIS A 78 31.26 -9.10 -2.12
CA HIS A 78 30.71 -7.90 -2.76
C HIS A 78 29.69 -7.17 -1.86
N ARG A 79 30.17 -6.16 -1.13
CA ARG A 79 29.33 -5.16 -0.44
C ARG A 79 28.71 -4.21 -1.47
N GLN A 80 27.52 -4.55 -1.97
CA GLN A 80 26.68 -3.58 -2.67
C GLN A 80 25.75 -2.88 -1.70
N THR A 81 25.77 -1.55 -1.74
CA THR A 81 24.96 -0.61 -0.95
C THR A 81 23.49 -0.98 -1.06
N LYS A 82 22.83 -1.16 0.08
CA LYS A 82 21.47 -1.69 0.20
C LYS A 82 20.47 -0.81 -0.56
N PRO A 83 19.62 -1.38 -1.45
CA PRO A 83 18.41 -0.69 -1.89
C PRO A 83 17.54 -0.39 -0.67
N VAL A 84 17.18 0.88 -0.48
CA VAL A 84 16.25 1.32 0.56
C VAL A 84 14.83 0.97 0.12
N GLY A 85 14.08 0.29 1.00
CA GLY A 85 12.71 -0.16 0.78
C GLY A 85 12.59 -1.63 0.36
N ASP A 86 11.84 -2.41 1.13
CA ASP A 86 11.53 -3.81 0.81
C ASP A 86 10.68 -3.87 -0.48
N ARG A 87 11.26 -4.40 -1.56
CA ARG A 87 10.60 -4.59 -2.87
C ARG A 87 9.38 -5.53 -2.83
N SER A 88 9.04 -6.10 -1.67
CA SER A 88 7.86 -6.95 -1.48
C SER A 88 6.59 -6.23 -1.01
N ARG A 89 6.65 -4.91 -0.73
CA ARG A 89 5.46 -4.15 -0.29
C ARG A 89 4.59 -3.78 -1.48
N LEU A 90 3.46 -4.49 -1.63
CA LEU A 90 2.51 -4.29 -2.72
C LEU A 90 1.51 -3.18 -2.37
N PRO A 91 1.06 -2.39 -3.36
CA PRO A 91 0.03 -1.40 -3.14
C PRO A 91 -1.31 -2.07 -2.76
N GLY A 92 -2.16 -1.33 -2.06
CA GLY A 92 -3.49 -1.80 -1.73
C GLY A 92 -4.47 -0.66 -1.51
N ALA A 93 -5.76 -0.98 -1.52
CA ALA A 93 -6.82 -0.05 -1.15
C ALA A 93 -7.92 -0.79 -0.41
N PHE A 94 -8.45 -0.20 0.64
CA PHE A 94 -9.43 -0.82 1.51
C PHE A 94 -10.56 0.15 1.81
N LEU A 95 -11.78 -0.36 1.89
CA LEU A 95 -12.94 0.36 2.41
C LEU A 95 -13.20 -0.13 3.82
N ILE A 96 -13.20 0.80 4.77
CA ILE A 96 -13.38 0.55 6.20
C ILE A 96 -14.66 1.26 6.62
N ASP A 97 -15.54 0.56 7.34
CA ASP A 97 -16.76 1.16 7.87
C ASP A 97 -16.55 1.92 9.19
N GLY A 98 -17.61 2.57 9.69
CA GLY A 98 -17.56 3.33 10.94
C GLY A 98 -17.26 2.50 12.19
N ALA A 99 -17.40 1.17 12.12
CA ALA A 99 -17.04 0.24 13.19
C ALA A 99 -15.59 -0.27 13.07
N GLY A 100 -14.82 0.24 12.09
CA GLY A 100 -13.43 -0.17 11.87
C GLY A 100 -13.29 -1.50 11.12
N ARG A 101 -14.36 -2.02 10.50
CA ARG A 101 -14.31 -3.29 9.76
C ARG A 101 -14.00 -3.06 8.29
N ILE A 102 -13.12 -3.89 7.74
CA ILE A 102 -12.87 -3.91 6.29
C ILE A 102 -14.09 -4.50 5.59
N ARG A 103 -14.74 -3.70 4.74
CA ARG A 103 -15.90 -4.11 3.94
C ARG A 103 -15.54 -4.48 2.50
N TRP A 104 -14.38 -4.01 2.05
CA TRP A 104 -13.80 -4.36 0.75
C TRP A 104 -12.29 -4.11 0.78
N GLY A 105 -11.53 -4.89 0.02
CA GLY A 105 -10.09 -4.71 -0.12
C GLY A 105 -9.56 -5.15 -1.47
N HIS A 106 -8.62 -4.39 -2.01
CA HIS A 106 -7.80 -4.72 -3.17
C HIS A 106 -6.35 -4.82 -2.74
N ARG A 107 -5.71 -5.92 -3.10
CA ARG A 107 -4.27 -6.16 -2.93
C ARG A 107 -3.68 -6.17 -4.33
N GLY A 108 -2.82 -5.20 -4.62
CA GLY A 108 -2.17 -5.09 -5.92
C GLY A 108 -1.24 -6.27 -6.14
N ARG A 109 -1.15 -6.75 -7.38
CA ARG A 109 -0.26 -7.87 -7.76
C ARG A 109 1.16 -7.41 -8.05
N ASP A 110 1.32 -6.13 -8.39
CA ASP A 110 2.60 -5.48 -8.65
C ASP A 110 2.57 -4.02 -8.17
N ALA A 111 3.70 -3.31 -8.33
CA ALA A 111 3.88 -1.94 -7.85
C ALA A 111 2.98 -0.89 -8.54
N VAL A 112 2.33 -1.22 -9.66
CA VAL A 112 1.46 -0.29 -10.41
C VAL A 112 -0.03 -0.66 -10.34
N ASP A 113 -0.35 -1.82 -9.76
CA ASP A 113 -1.71 -2.35 -9.60
C ASP A 113 -2.49 -1.61 -8.49
N HIS A 114 -2.93 -0.39 -8.82
CA HIS A 114 -3.83 0.41 -7.99
C HIS A 114 -5.26 0.36 -8.56
N PRO A 115 -6.30 0.21 -7.72
CA PRO A 115 -7.67 0.28 -8.19
C PRO A 115 -8.02 1.71 -8.61
N ALA A 116 -8.78 1.82 -9.70
CA ALA A 116 -9.31 3.10 -10.15
C ALA A 116 -10.29 3.69 -9.12
N ALA A 117 -10.47 5.01 -9.15
CA ALA A 117 -11.44 5.70 -8.29
C ALA A 117 -12.87 5.17 -8.50
N SER A 118 -13.25 4.89 -9.74
CA SER A 118 -14.55 4.29 -10.08
C SER A 118 -14.75 2.92 -9.44
N THR A 119 -13.69 2.10 -9.37
CA THR A 119 -13.74 0.79 -8.70
C THR A 119 -14.03 0.94 -7.21
N LEU A 120 -13.40 1.92 -6.53
CA LEU A 120 -13.68 2.19 -5.12
C LEU A 120 -15.10 2.68 -4.89
N LEU A 121 -15.58 3.62 -5.72
CA LEU A 121 -16.93 4.16 -5.62
C LEU A 121 -18.00 3.08 -5.86
N ALA A 122 -17.80 2.22 -6.86
CA ALA A 122 -18.69 1.10 -7.13
C ALA A 122 -18.64 0.05 -6.00
N ALA A 123 -17.46 -0.21 -5.42
CA ALA A 123 -17.34 -1.09 -4.26
C ALA A 123 -18.07 -0.51 -3.05
N TRP A 124 -17.95 0.80 -2.80
CA TRP A 124 -18.70 1.50 -1.75
C TRP A 124 -20.21 1.35 -1.93
N ASP A 125 -20.71 1.62 -3.14
CA ASP A 125 -22.14 1.55 -3.43
C ASP A 125 -22.71 0.13 -3.23
N ARG A 126 -21.88 -0.92 -3.33
CA ARG A 126 -22.25 -2.30 -2.98
C ARG A 126 -22.26 -2.58 -1.48
N VAL A 127 -21.30 -2.04 -0.72
CA VAL A 127 -21.14 -2.39 0.71
C VAL A 127 -21.96 -1.53 1.66
N LYS A 128 -22.36 -0.32 1.23
CA LYS A 128 -23.16 0.60 2.05
C LYS A 128 -24.61 0.11 2.29
N GLY A 129 -25.06 -0.90 1.55
CA GLY A 129 -26.45 -1.38 1.58
C GLY A 129 -27.43 -0.40 0.93
N PRO A 130 -28.69 -0.80 0.70
CA PRO A 130 -29.76 0.14 0.35
C PRO A 130 -30.02 1.16 1.46
#